data_AF-A0A955APE6-F1
#
_entry.id   AF-A0A955APE6-F1
#
_cell.length_a   1.000
_cell.length_b   1.000
_cell.length_c   1.000
_cell.angle_alpha   90.00
_cell.angle_beta   90.00
_cell.angle_gamma   90.00
#
_symmetry.space_group_name_H-M   'P 1'
#
loop_
_entity.id
_entity.type
_entity.pdbx_description
1 polymer ?
#
loop_
_entity_poly.entity_id
_entity_poly.type
_entity_poly.pdbx_seq_one_letter_code
_entity_poly.pdbx_strand_id
1 'polypeptide(L)'
;LNSLRQSLGLNEVTIKGVPSTTHFAHVLTEADYRMKLIGIGLEAPPVPMKSYADRLTAAIAMSNSLIRWYFVPDYETATISDDKLSMHLGGQGVKLIGEDELVSADGTRSATGKTANAASRGFTNDFTTKFEQIATNHAVYGQLRNLVDLSIAAAFIQQEGFYEKAQWDLGVFGDEARFSVETLSVPRTVETAVNAVMRGSRLITPIGGGVAIQAKKAFEAENVKPDTNHELANLHEEIHMKGLANNQWWWD
;
A
#
# COMPACT_ATOMS: atom_id res chain seq x y z
N LEU A 1 -13.83 -25.97 -15.55
CA LEU A 1 -13.24 -24.61 -15.54
C LEU A 1 -14.31 -23.53 -15.67
N ASN A 2 -15.13 -23.54 -16.73
CA ASN A 2 -16.26 -22.61 -16.85
C ASN A 2 -17.28 -22.76 -15.71
N SER A 3 -17.57 -23.98 -15.26
CA SER A 3 -18.42 -24.24 -14.09
C SER A 3 -17.84 -23.72 -12.76
N LEU A 4 -16.52 -23.80 -12.58
CA LEU A 4 -15.82 -23.32 -11.37
C LEU A 4 -15.73 -21.78 -11.36
N ARG A 5 -15.50 -21.17 -12.54
CA ARG A 5 -15.55 -19.71 -12.73
C ARG A 5 -16.95 -19.16 -12.51
N GLN A 6 -17.99 -19.82 -13.02
CA GLN A 6 -19.39 -19.44 -12.79
C GLN A 6 -19.83 -19.65 -11.34
N SER A 7 -19.35 -20.71 -10.66
CA SER A 7 -19.72 -20.97 -9.25
C SER A 7 -19.08 -20.02 -8.26
N LEU A 8 -17.96 -19.37 -8.62
CA LEU A 8 -17.22 -18.48 -7.71
C LEU A 8 -17.64 -17.01 -7.80
N GLY A 9 -18.44 -16.61 -8.81
CA GLY A 9 -19.06 -15.28 -8.89
C GLY A 9 -18.10 -14.10 -9.10
N LEU A 10 -18.62 -12.88 -9.19
CA LEU A 10 -17.82 -11.66 -9.12
C LEU A 10 -17.28 -11.50 -7.69
N ASN A 11 -16.04 -11.06 -7.55
CA ASN A 11 -15.50 -10.72 -6.24
C ASN A 11 -15.96 -9.31 -5.86
N GLU A 12 -16.62 -9.18 -4.70
CA GLU A 12 -17.02 -7.88 -4.16
C GLU A 12 -15.79 -7.11 -3.65
N VAL A 13 -15.70 -5.84 -4.05
CA VAL A 13 -14.67 -4.92 -3.57
C VAL A 13 -15.24 -4.15 -2.37
N THR A 14 -14.54 -4.23 -1.24
CA THR A 14 -14.87 -3.45 -0.04
C THR A 14 -13.82 -2.37 0.17
N ILE A 15 -14.24 -1.11 0.25
CA ILE A 15 -13.37 0.05 0.50
C ILE A 15 -13.81 0.70 1.80
N LYS A 16 -12.83 0.94 2.69
CA LYS A 16 -13.02 1.58 3.99
C LYS A 16 -11.92 2.63 4.19
N GLY A 17 -12.22 3.67 4.96
CA GLY A 17 -11.26 4.72 5.31
C GLY A 17 -11.11 5.84 4.27
N VAL A 18 -11.47 5.61 3.00
CA VAL A 18 -11.55 6.64 1.95
C VAL A 18 -12.90 6.54 1.21
N PRO A 19 -13.43 7.65 0.66
CA PRO A 19 -14.63 7.58 -0.16
C PRO A 19 -14.40 6.72 -1.41
N SER A 20 -15.33 5.81 -1.69
CA SER A 20 -15.19 4.78 -2.73
C SER A 20 -15.24 5.31 -4.17
N THR A 21 -15.62 6.57 -4.35
CA THR A 21 -15.64 7.29 -5.63
C THR A 21 -14.34 8.03 -5.93
N THR A 22 -13.31 7.95 -5.09
CA THR A 22 -12.07 8.72 -5.29
C THR A 22 -11.06 7.99 -6.17
N HIS A 23 -10.16 8.72 -6.81
CA HIS A 23 -8.96 8.13 -7.45
C HIS A 23 -8.18 7.24 -6.46
N PHE A 24 -8.14 7.62 -5.18
CA PHE A 24 -7.52 6.81 -4.12
C PHE A 24 -8.11 5.39 -4.10
N ALA A 25 -9.44 5.29 -4.01
CA ALA A 25 -10.17 4.01 -4.02
C ALA A 25 -9.88 3.15 -5.26
N HIS A 26 -9.75 3.78 -6.44
CA HIS A 26 -9.39 3.10 -7.68
C HIS A 26 -7.99 2.51 -7.64
N VAL A 27 -6.99 3.29 -7.20
CA VAL A 27 -5.59 2.82 -7.11
C VAL A 27 -5.46 1.64 -6.16
N LEU A 28 -6.11 1.70 -5.00
CA LEU A 28 -6.10 0.59 -4.05
C LEU A 28 -6.63 -0.70 -4.68
N THR A 29 -7.74 -0.58 -5.41
CA THR A 29 -8.40 -1.73 -6.04
C THR A 29 -7.57 -2.26 -7.21
N GLU A 30 -7.07 -1.39 -8.07
CA GLU A 30 -6.31 -1.80 -9.26
C GLU A 30 -4.95 -2.41 -8.89
N ALA A 31 -4.24 -1.84 -7.91
CA ALA A 31 -2.95 -2.37 -7.47
C ALA A 31 -3.09 -3.79 -6.92
N ASP A 32 -4.08 -4.03 -6.04
CA ASP A 32 -4.37 -5.37 -5.51
C ASP A 32 -4.78 -6.34 -6.64
N TYR A 33 -5.67 -5.91 -7.53
CA TYR A 33 -6.14 -6.74 -8.64
C TYR A 33 -5.01 -7.17 -9.58
N ARG A 34 -4.19 -6.23 -10.06
CA ARG A 34 -3.05 -6.53 -10.94
C ARG A 34 -2.00 -7.38 -10.25
N MET A 35 -1.70 -7.12 -8.98
CA MET A 35 -0.76 -7.94 -8.22
C MET A 35 -1.23 -9.40 -8.16
N LYS A 36 -2.54 -9.64 -7.98
CA LYS A 36 -3.12 -10.99 -8.04
C LYS A 36 -2.97 -11.61 -9.42
N LEU A 37 -3.24 -10.87 -10.51
CA LEU A 37 -3.04 -11.36 -11.88
C LEU A 37 -1.59 -11.76 -12.15
N ILE A 38 -0.63 -10.96 -11.68
CA ILE A 38 0.81 -11.26 -11.77
C ILE A 38 1.14 -12.52 -10.97
N GLY A 39 0.64 -12.62 -9.74
CA GLY A 39 0.88 -13.76 -8.85
C GLY A 39 0.42 -15.09 -9.45
N ILE A 40 -0.77 -15.12 -10.06
CA ILE A 40 -1.33 -16.32 -10.70
C ILE A 40 -0.84 -16.55 -12.14
N GLY A 41 -0.04 -15.63 -12.69
CA GLY A 41 0.54 -15.73 -14.03
C GLY A 41 -0.42 -15.43 -15.17
N LEU A 42 -1.50 -14.66 -14.93
CA LEU A 42 -2.36 -14.12 -15.99
C LEU A 42 -1.84 -12.78 -16.54
N GLU A 43 -1.04 -12.07 -15.75
CA GLU A 43 -0.31 -10.88 -16.16
C GLU A 43 1.20 -11.16 -16.03
N ALA A 44 1.98 -10.73 -17.02
CA ALA A 44 3.43 -10.85 -16.94
C ALA A 44 3.95 -9.87 -15.87
N PRO A 45 4.91 -10.27 -15.02
CA PRO A 45 5.55 -9.32 -14.13
C PRO A 45 6.24 -8.20 -14.92
N PRO A 46 6.13 -6.93 -14.49
CA PRO A 46 6.70 -5.80 -15.23
C PRO A 46 8.24 -5.74 -15.16
N VAL A 47 8.83 -6.58 -14.30
CA VAL A 47 10.27 -6.76 -14.14
C VAL A 47 10.57 -8.25 -13.97
N PRO A 48 11.77 -8.75 -14.32
CA PRO A 48 12.10 -10.17 -14.18
C PRO A 48 11.94 -10.67 -12.73
N MET A 49 10.90 -11.46 -12.45
CA MET A 49 10.67 -12.11 -11.16
C MET A 49 9.79 -13.35 -11.32
N LYS A 50 9.81 -14.25 -10.34
CA LYS A 50 8.96 -15.44 -10.37
C LYS A 50 7.61 -15.15 -9.73
N SER A 51 6.53 -15.37 -10.47
CA SER A 51 5.17 -15.37 -9.94
C SER A 51 4.98 -16.47 -8.89
N TYR A 52 3.92 -16.38 -8.10
CA TYR A 52 3.51 -17.48 -7.23
C TYR A 52 3.26 -18.77 -8.04
N ALA A 53 2.62 -18.63 -9.20
CA ALA A 53 2.37 -19.74 -10.12
C ALA A 53 3.67 -20.42 -10.60
N ASP A 54 4.77 -19.68 -10.80
CA ASP A 54 6.08 -20.25 -11.18
C ASP A 54 6.71 -21.06 -10.04
N ARG A 55 6.39 -20.69 -8.80
CA ARG A 55 6.96 -21.25 -7.58
C ARG A 55 6.18 -22.46 -7.05
N LEU A 56 4.97 -22.68 -7.56
CA LEU A 56 4.12 -23.82 -7.16
C LEU A 56 4.77 -25.15 -7.52
N THR A 57 4.92 -26.03 -6.53
CA THR A 57 5.28 -27.44 -6.73
C THR A 57 4.06 -28.33 -6.51
N ALA A 58 4.11 -29.61 -6.92
CA ALA A 58 3.02 -30.55 -6.70
C ALA A 58 2.69 -30.71 -5.20
N ALA A 59 3.70 -30.75 -4.33
CA ALA A 59 3.55 -30.81 -2.88
C ALA A 59 2.83 -29.57 -2.31
N ILE A 60 3.15 -28.37 -2.82
CA ILE A 60 2.50 -27.12 -2.40
C ILE A 60 1.05 -27.07 -2.90
N ALA A 61 0.80 -27.46 -4.16
CA ALA A 61 -0.54 -27.43 -4.76
C ALA A 61 -1.53 -28.37 -4.05
N MET A 62 -1.06 -29.51 -3.54
CA MET A 62 -1.89 -30.45 -2.78
C MET A 62 -2.33 -29.92 -1.40
N SER A 63 -1.71 -28.85 -0.89
CA SER A 63 -2.01 -28.31 0.44
C SER A 63 -3.29 -27.49 0.55
N ASN A 64 -4.02 -27.24 -0.56
CA ASN A 64 -5.33 -26.56 -0.61
C ASN A 64 -5.46 -25.36 0.35
N SER A 65 -4.41 -24.55 0.49
CA SER A 65 -4.45 -23.34 1.31
C SER A 65 -4.96 -22.18 0.46
N LEU A 66 -5.98 -21.49 0.95
CA LEU A 66 -6.31 -20.15 0.48
C LEU A 66 -5.12 -19.24 0.77
N ILE A 67 -4.72 -18.46 -0.21
CA ILE A 67 -3.62 -17.49 -0.08
C ILE A 67 -4.25 -16.11 -0.06
N ARG A 68 -3.75 -15.24 0.82
CA ARG A 68 -4.12 -13.83 0.82
C ARG A 68 -2.86 -12.97 0.91
N TRP A 69 -2.81 -11.92 0.10
CA TRP A 69 -1.70 -10.96 0.10
C TRP A 69 -2.22 -9.54 0.36
N TYR A 70 -1.43 -8.75 1.07
CA TYR A 70 -1.80 -7.38 1.39
C TYR A 70 -0.65 -6.44 1.08
N PHE A 71 -0.94 -5.36 0.36
CA PHE A 71 -0.05 -4.21 0.36
C PHE A 71 -0.21 -3.46 1.67
N VAL A 72 0.91 -3.16 2.33
CA VAL A 72 0.97 -2.36 3.55
C VAL A 72 2.10 -1.34 3.44
N PRO A 73 2.02 -0.19 4.14
CA PRO A 73 3.16 0.68 4.28
C PRO A 73 4.35 -0.05 4.91
N ASP A 74 5.55 0.31 4.49
CA ASP A 74 6.78 -0.16 5.11
C ASP A 74 7.24 0.85 6.16
N TYR A 75 6.75 0.70 7.40
CA TYR A 75 6.86 1.74 8.44
C TYR A 75 8.29 2.05 8.92
N GLU A 76 9.28 1.21 8.64
CA GLU A 76 10.70 1.43 9.02
C GLU A 76 11.38 2.59 8.24
N THR A 77 10.59 3.39 7.54
CA THR A 77 11.02 4.41 6.61
C THR A 77 10.93 5.83 7.17
N ALA A 78 10.23 6.03 8.28
CA ALA A 78 10.05 7.36 8.87
C ALA A 78 11.20 7.70 9.83
N THR A 79 11.97 8.74 9.49
CA THR A 79 12.90 9.42 10.40
C THR A 79 12.32 10.77 10.77
N ILE A 80 12.35 11.13 12.06
CA ILE A 80 11.77 12.38 12.57
C ILE A 80 12.84 13.14 13.38
N SER A 81 12.92 14.45 13.18
CA SER A 81 13.80 15.33 13.95
C SER A 81 13.34 15.49 15.40
N ASP A 82 14.25 15.83 16.32
CA ASP A 82 13.94 15.97 17.74
C ASP A 82 12.87 17.05 18.03
N ASP A 83 12.87 18.14 17.25
CA ASP A 83 11.87 19.21 17.30
C ASP A 83 10.54 18.85 16.62
N LYS A 84 10.53 17.71 15.91
CA LYS A 84 9.42 17.17 15.13
C LYS A 84 8.88 18.12 14.06
N LEU A 85 9.74 19.01 13.56
CA LEU A 85 9.40 19.89 12.44
C LEU A 85 9.80 19.29 11.09
N SER A 86 10.59 18.22 11.09
CA SER A 86 11.03 17.53 9.89
C SER A 86 10.77 16.03 9.97
N MET A 87 10.33 15.48 8.84
CA MET A 87 10.15 14.04 8.65
C MET A 87 10.73 13.65 7.30
N HIS A 88 11.49 12.57 7.28
CA HIS A 88 11.95 11.91 6.06
C HIS A 88 11.27 10.56 5.92
N LEU A 89 10.67 10.32 4.76
CA LEU A 89 10.15 9.01 4.34
C LEU A 89 11.19 8.38 3.41
N GLY A 90 12.00 7.48 3.94
CA GLY A 90 13.04 6.76 3.22
C GLY A 90 12.57 5.45 2.60
N GLY A 91 13.46 4.72 1.93
CA GLY A 91 13.20 3.36 1.44
C GLY A 91 12.05 3.24 0.43
N GLN A 92 11.50 2.03 0.32
CA GLN A 92 10.56 1.65 -0.74
C GLN A 92 9.10 2.09 -0.49
N GLY A 93 8.77 2.51 0.73
CA GLY A 93 7.44 3.00 1.17
C GLY A 93 6.33 1.94 1.29
N VAL A 94 6.31 0.91 0.44
CA VAL A 94 5.28 -0.14 0.41
C VAL A 94 5.92 -1.52 0.39
N LYS A 95 5.28 -2.49 1.06
CA LYS A 95 5.63 -3.92 0.97
C LYS A 95 4.40 -4.78 0.75
N LEU A 96 4.63 -5.94 0.14
CA LEU A 96 3.61 -6.97 -0.04
C LEU A 96 3.86 -8.07 1.00
N ILE A 97 2.83 -8.41 1.78
CA ILE A 97 2.92 -9.41 2.85
C ILE A 97 1.84 -10.49 2.70
N GLY A 98 2.05 -11.65 3.34
CA GLY A 98 1.01 -12.67 3.52
C GLY A 98 0.03 -12.31 4.64
N GLU A 99 -1.10 -13.04 4.72
CA GLU A 99 -2.06 -12.92 5.82
C GLU A 99 -1.47 -13.22 7.20
N ASP A 100 -0.50 -14.12 7.27
CA ASP A 100 0.18 -14.52 8.50
C ASP A 100 1.06 -13.39 9.08
N GLU A 101 1.47 -12.44 8.24
CA GLU A 101 2.24 -11.26 8.61
C GLU A 101 1.36 -10.03 8.86
N LEU A 102 0.08 -10.05 8.45
CA LEU A 102 -0.83 -8.94 8.67
C LEU A 102 -1.29 -8.94 10.14
N VAL A 103 -0.84 -7.94 10.90
CA VAL A 103 -1.26 -7.72 12.29
C VAL A 103 -2.53 -6.88 12.32
N SER A 104 -3.58 -7.41 12.95
CA SER A 104 -4.82 -6.66 13.21
C SER A 104 -4.56 -5.45 14.11
N ALA A 105 -5.46 -4.46 14.08
CA ALA A 105 -5.32 -3.23 14.87
C ALA A 105 -5.30 -3.44 16.40
N ASP A 106 -5.71 -4.63 16.88
CA ASP A 106 -5.70 -5.04 18.29
C ASP A 106 -4.44 -5.86 18.68
N GLY A 107 -3.44 -5.91 17.80
CA GLY A 107 -2.21 -6.70 18.02
C GLY A 107 -2.40 -8.20 17.87
N THR A 108 -3.61 -8.67 17.51
CA THR A 108 -3.82 -10.07 17.21
C THR A 108 -3.21 -10.40 15.86
N ARG A 109 -2.25 -11.33 15.85
CA ARG A 109 -1.86 -12.02 14.62
C ARG A 109 -3.05 -12.86 14.18
N SER A 110 -3.37 -12.87 12.89
CA SER A 110 -4.39 -13.79 12.37
C SER A 110 -4.02 -15.22 12.76
N ALA A 111 -4.74 -15.76 13.74
CA ALA A 111 -4.56 -17.11 14.27
C ALA A 111 -5.22 -18.17 13.36
N THR A 112 -5.34 -17.90 12.05
CA THR A 112 -5.51 -18.99 11.09
C THR A 112 -4.14 -19.59 10.88
N GLY A 113 -3.75 -20.57 11.71
CA GLY A 113 -2.42 -21.21 11.78
C GLY A 113 -1.92 -21.92 10.50
N LYS A 114 -2.10 -21.33 9.33
CA LYS A 114 -1.51 -21.74 8.06
C LYS A 114 -0.45 -20.71 7.71
N THR A 115 0.79 -21.00 8.07
CA THR A 115 1.96 -20.27 7.58
C THR A 115 1.88 -20.18 6.05
N ALA A 116 2.16 -19.01 5.48
CA ALA A 116 2.23 -18.86 4.04
C ALA A 116 3.14 -19.96 3.45
N ASN A 117 2.76 -20.61 2.36
CA ASN A 117 3.64 -21.62 1.77
C ASN A 117 4.91 -20.94 1.18
N ALA A 118 5.96 -21.71 0.92
CA ALA A 118 7.23 -21.18 0.43
C ALA A 118 7.11 -20.43 -0.91
N ALA A 119 6.13 -20.79 -1.74
CA ALA A 119 5.86 -20.08 -2.99
C ALA A 119 5.28 -18.68 -2.73
N SER A 120 4.36 -18.55 -1.78
CA SER A 120 3.77 -17.27 -1.36
C SER A 120 4.84 -16.36 -0.78
N ARG A 121 5.63 -16.84 0.20
CA ARG A 121 6.73 -16.05 0.77
C ARG A 121 7.74 -15.59 -0.28
N GLY A 122 8.07 -16.48 -1.22
CA GLY A 122 8.99 -16.14 -2.30
C GLY A 122 8.44 -15.08 -3.25
N PHE A 123 7.13 -15.09 -3.49
CA PHE A 123 6.47 -14.07 -4.33
C PHE A 123 6.38 -12.72 -3.60
N THR A 124 5.93 -12.71 -2.34
CA THR A 124 5.82 -11.48 -1.54
C THR A 124 7.18 -10.82 -1.33
N ASN A 125 8.21 -11.61 -1.05
CA ASN A 125 9.59 -11.12 -0.94
C ASN A 125 10.09 -10.52 -2.27
N ASP A 126 9.98 -11.24 -3.39
CA ASP A 126 10.41 -10.73 -4.70
C ASP A 126 9.67 -9.44 -5.08
N PHE A 127 8.36 -9.38 -4.86
CA PHE A 127 7.53 -8.22 -5.19
C PHE A 127 7.97 -7.02 -4.37
N THR A 128 8.20 -7.22 -3.07
CA THR A 128 8.65 -6.19 -2.13
C THR A 128 10.04 -5.67 -2.51
N THR A 129 11.04 -6.56 -2.64
CA THR A 129 12.42 -6.18 -3.01
C THR A 129 12.50 -5.46 -4.35
N LYS A 130 11.58 -5.74 -5.28
CA LYS A 130 11.56 -5.12 -6.63
C LYS A 130 10.52 -4.03 -6.77
N PHE A 131 9.88 -3.61 -5.68
CA PHE A 131 8.72 -2.72 -5.73
C PHE A 131 9.01 -1.41 -6.47
N GLU A 132 10.17 -0.79 -6.23
CA GLU A 132 10.57 0.45 -6.92
C GLU A 132 10.66 0.29 -8.44
N GLN A 133 11.23 -0.83 -8.91
CA GLN A 133 11.34 -1.12 -10.34
C GLN A 133 9.96 -1.44 -10.93
N ILE A 134 9.11 -2.15 -10.17
CA ILE A 134 7.72 -2.43 -10.54
C ILE A 134 6.94 -1.12 -10.69
N ALA A 135 7.06 -0.19 -9.73
CA ALA A 135 6.43 1.11 -9.73
C ALA A 135 6.88 2.02 -10.87
N THR A 136 8.15 1.92 -11.28
CA THR A 136 8.68 2.63 -12.45
C THR A 136 8.05 2.15 -13.75
N ASN A 137 7.80 0.84 -13.88
CA ASN A 137 7.25 0.25 -15.11
C ASN A 137 5.72 0.26 -15.14
N HIS A 138 5.05 0.19 -13.98
CA HIS A 138 3.60 0.19 -13.83
C HIS A 138 3.15 1.31 -12.89
N ALA A 139 2.60 2.38 -13.47
CA ALA A 139 2.27 3.62 -12.76
C ALA A 139 1.37 3.43 -11.54
N VAL A 140 0.45 2.45 -11.56
CA VAL A 140 -0.47 2.19 -10.44
C VAL A 140 0.26 1.89 -9.13
N TYR A 141 1.43 1.23 -9.17
CA TYR A 141 2.19 0.93 -7.95
C TYR A 141 2.97 2.15 -7.46
N GLY A 142 3.41 3.03 -8.36
CA GLY A 142 3.96 4.34 -8.00
C GLY A 142 2.90 5.25 -7.38
N GLN A 143 1.69 5.25 -7.92
CA GLN A 143 0.55 5.93 -7.33
C GLN A 143 0.20 5.36 -5.96
N LEU A 144 0.20 4.03 -5.80
CA LEU A 144 -0.02 3.39 -4.50
C LEU A 144 1.00 3.87 -3.45
N ARG A 145 2.29 3.91 -3.80
CA ARG A 145 3.34 4.45 -2.93
C ARG A 145 3.05 5.90 -2.53
N ASN A 146 2.78 6.75 -3.50
CA ASN A 146 2.52 8.17 -3.24
C ASN A 146 1.29 8.36 -2.33
N LEU A 147 0.24 7.55 -2.50
CA LEU A 147 -0.95 7.61 -1.63
C LEU A 147 -0.64 7.15 -0.20
N VAL A 148 0.23 6.16 -0.03
CA VAL A 148 0.74 5.74 1.29
C VAL A 148 1.54 6.88 1.92
N ASP A 149 2.50 7.45 1.20
CA ASP A 149 3.36 8.53 1.70
C ASP A 149 2.54 9.77 2.08
N LEU A 150 1.58 10.16 1.23
CA LEU A 150 0.64 11.25 1.52
C LEU A 150 -0.21 10.96 2.76
N SER A 151 -0.64 9.72 2.96
CA SER A 151 -1.41 9.34 4.15
C SER A 151 -0.56 9.46 5.42
N ILE A 152 0.72 9.07 5.35
CA ILE A 152 1.67 9.22 6.47
C ILE A 152 1.95 10.70 6.73
N ALA A 153 2.24 11.49 5.71
CA ALA A 153 2.46 12.93 5.85
C ALA A 153 1.23 13.66 6.45
N ALA A 154 0.03 13.35 5.98
CA ALA A 154 -1.20 13.89 6.55
C ALA A 154 -1.38 13.49 8.03
N ALA A 155 -1.06 12.24 8.37
CA ALA A 155 -1.11 11.78 9.75
C ALA A 155 -0.05 12.46 10.64
N PHE A 156 1.14 12.77 10.11
CA PHE A 156 2.19 13.52 10.80
C PHE A 156 1.73 14.95 11.12
N ILE A 157 1.22 15.66 10.10
CA ILE A 157 0.67 17.02 10.23
C ILE A 157 -0.41 17.08 11.33
N GLN A 158 -1.31 16.09 11.36
CA GLN A 158 -2.36 15.99 12.38
C GLN A 158 -1.80 15.65 13.76
N GLN A 159 -0.88 14.70 13.86
CA GLN A 159 -0.31 14.26 15.13
C GLN A 159 0.49 15.37 15.83
N GLU A 160 1.21 16.16 15.06
CA GLU A 160 2.06 17.25 15.59
C GLU A 160 1.34 18.60 15.66
N GLY A 161 0.04 18.66 15.33
CA GLY A 161 -0.81 19.85 15.49
C GLY A 161 -0.35 21.04 14.67
N PHE A 162 0.06 20.81 13.42
CA PHE A 162 0.65 21.86 12.58
C PHE A 162 -0.36 22.92 12.17
N TYR A 163 -1.65 22.58 12.04
CA TYR A 163 -2.71 23.56 11.79
C TYR A 163 -2.78 24.59 12.92
N GLU A 164 -2.78 24.14 14.17
CA GLU A 164 -2.85 24.99 15.35
C GLU A 164 -1.57 25.83 15.51
N LYS A 165 -0.40 25.20 15.33
CA LYS A 165 0.90 25.89 15.38
C LYS A 165 1.01 26.99 14.32
N ALA A 166 0.48 26.75 13.11
CA ALA A 166 0.45 27.72 12.02
C ALA A 166 -0.74 28.70 12.12
N GLN A 167 -1.64 28.52 13.09
CA GLN A 167 -2.92 29.25 13.18
C GLN A 167 -3.73 29.20 11.89
N TRP A 168 -3.67 28.05 11.19
CA TRP A 168 -4.33 27.87 9.91
C TRP A 168 -5.66 27.12 10.07
N ASP A 169 -6.73 27.75 9.60
CA ASP A 169 -8.03 27.12 9.40
C ASP A 169 -8.15 26.62 7.95
N LEU A 170 -8.45 25.32 7.79
CA LEU A 170 -8.70 24.71 6.48
C LEU A 170 -9.84 25.40 5.73
N GLY A 171 -10.81 25.97 6.44
CA GLY A 171 -11.90 26.75 5.88
C GLY A 171 -12.66 25.99 4.79
N VAL A 172 -12.66 26.53 3.57
CA VAL A 172 -13.37 25.91 2.42
C VAL A 172 -12.75 24.59 1.97
N PHE A 173 -11.46 24.37 2.19
CA PHE A 173 -10.78 23.12 1.81
C PHE A 173 -11.11 21.95 2.75
N GLY A 174 -11.59 22.24 3.96
CA GLY A 174 -12.04 21.23 4.92
C GLY A 174 -13.51 20.84 4.77
N ASP A 175 -14.23 21.44 3.80
CA ASP A 175 -15.66 21.23 3.61
C ASP A 175 -15.96 20.77 2.19
N GLU A 176 -16.13 19.46 2.00
CA GLU A 176 -16.43 18.85 0.69
C GLU A 176 -17.76 19.33 0.08
N ALA A 177 -18.69 19.85 0.89
CA ALA A 177 -19.93 20.43 0.36
C ALA A 177 -19.70 21.81 -0.27
N ARG A 178 -18.64 22.51 0.14
CA ARG A 178 -18.25 23.82 -0.40
C ARG A 178 -17.14 23.70 -1.45
N PHE A 179 -16.31 22.67 -1.37
CA PHE A 179 -15.26 22.37 -2.33
C PHE A 179 -15.25 20.87 -2.67
N SER A 180 -16.08 20.49 -3.64
CA SER A 180 -16.18 19.09 -4.08
C SER A 180 -14.95 18.66 -4.88
N VAL A 181 -14.40 17.50 -4.54
CA VAL A 181 -13.35 16.85 -5.33
C VAL A 181 -13.95 16.00 -6.46
N GLU A 182 -13.15 15.69 -7.48
CA GLU A 182 -13.59 14.85 -8.60
C GLU A 182 -13.97 13.44 -8.12
N THR A 183 -15.12 12.96 -8.58
CA THR A 183 -15.66 11.63 -8.25
C THR A 183 -15.71 10.75 -9.49
N LEU A 184 -15.23 9.52 -9.34
CA LEU A 184 -15.22 8.45 -10.33
C LEU A 184 -16.30 7.40 -10.03
N SER A 185 -16.52 6.51 -11.00
CA SER A 185 -17.45 5.39 -10.84
C SER A 185 -16.91 4.37 -9.86
N VAL A 186 -17.65 4.09 -8.77
CA VAL A 186 -17.23 3.17 -7.71
C VAL A 186 -16.76 1.82 -8.29
N PRO A 187 -15.54 1.36 -7.97
CA PRO A 187 -15.07 0.04 -8.38
C PRO A 187 -15.75 -1.02 -7.50
N ARG A 188 -16.95 -1.47 -7.89
CA ARG A 188 -17.78 -2.40 -7.10
C ARG A 188 -17.37 -3.86 -7.29
N THR A 189 -16.91 -4.21 -8.49
CA THR A 189 -16.62 -5.58 -8.90
C THR A 189 -15.42 -5.60 -9.82
N VAL A 190 -14.54 -6.58 -9.64
CA VAL A 190 -13.46 -6.90 -10.59
C VAL A 190 -13.77 -8.22 -11.27
N GLU A 191 -13.35 -8.37 -12.54
CA GLU A 191 -13.54 -9.62 -13.27
C GLU A 191 -12.94 -10.79 -12.49
N THR A 192 -13.66 -11.92 -12.56
CA THR A 192 -13.32 -13.16 -11.88
C THR A 192 -12.14 -13.90 -12.55
N ALA A 193 -11.05 -13.20 -12.83
CA ALA A 193 -9.80 -13.80 -13.33
C ALA A 193 -9.09 -14.62 -12.24
N VAL A 194 -9.39 -14.34 -10.96
CA VAL A 194 -8.63 -14.80 -9.78
C VAL A 194 -9.09 -16.16 -9.23
N ASN A 195 -10.17 -16.75 -9.75
CA ASN A 195 -10.87 -17.82 -9.02
C ASN A 195 -10.49 -19.26 -9.38
N ALA A 196 -9.64 -19.48 -10.38
CA ALA A 196 -8.88 -20.71 -10.58
C ALA A 196 -8.14 -20.62 -11.92
N VAL A 197 -6.82 -20.64 -11.87
CA VAL A 197 -5.99 -20.76 -13.08
C VAL A 197 -5.41 -22.16 -13.09
N MET A 198 -5.63 -22.89 -14.19
CA MET A 198 -4.89 -24.12 -14.45
C MET A 198 -3.60 -23.74 -15.15
N ARG A 199 -2.46 -24.03 -14.51
CA ARG A 199 -1.15 -23.89 -15.14
C ARG A 199 -0.54 -25.28 -15.32
N GLY A 200 -0.66 -25.81 -16.54
CA GLY A 200 -0.44 -27.24 -16.80
C GLY A 200 -1.48 -28.10 -16.09
N SER A 201 -1.05 -29.08 -15.30
CA SER A 201 -1.92 -29.95 -14.50
C SER A 201 -2.25 -29.42 -13.10
N ARG A 202 -1.80 -28.19 -12.75
CA ARG A 202 -1.91 -27.63 -11.39
C ARG A 202 -3.03 -26.61 -11.30
N LEU A 203 -3.95 -26.82 -10.37
CA LEU A 203 -4.98 -25.86 -9.99
C LEU A 203 -4.40 -24.82 -9.03
N ILE A 204 -4.50 -23.55 -9.41
CA ILE A 204 -4.18 -22.43 -8.53
C ILE A 204 -5.46 -22.04 -7.78
N THR A 205 -5.40 -22.01 -6.45
CA THR A 205 -6.54 -21.66 -5.59
C THR A 205 -6.85 -20.16 -5.65
N PRO A 206 -8.09 -19.74 -5.33
CA PRO A 206 -8.45 -18.32 -5.24
C PRO A 206 -7.52 -17.56 -4.29
N ILE A 207 -7.08 -16.39 -4.74
CA ILE A 207 -6.21 -15.49 -3.97
C ILE A 207 -7.03 -14.31 -3.44
N GLY A 208 -7.19 -14.26 -2.11
CA GLY A 208 -7.76 -13.11 -1.41
C GLY A 208 -6.70 -12.03 -1.17
N GLY A 209 -7.07 -10.94 -0.50
CA GLY A 209 -6.12 -9.87 -0.22
C GLY A 209 -6.70 -8.48 -0.37
N GLY A 210 -5.84 -7.48 -0.28
CA GLY A 210 -6.20 -6.08 -0.48
C GLY A 210 -5.05 -5.12 -0.21
N VAL A 211 -5.41 -3.89 0.13
CA VAL A 211 -4.46 -2.88 0.63
C VAL A 211 -4.89 -2.46 2.02
N ALA A 212 -3.96 -2.41 2.97
CA ALA A 212 -4.22 -1.97 4.33
C ALA A 212 -3.22 -0.87 4.73
N ILE A 213 -3.71 0.35 4.90
CA ILE A 213 -2.91 1.52 5.27
C ILE A 213 -3.32 1.94 6.68
N GLN A 214 -2.38 1.94 7.62
CA GLN A 214 -2.56 2.47 8.96
C GLN A 214 -1.49 3.53 9.20
N ALA A 215 -1.69 4.72 8.63
CA ALA A 215 -0.68 5.77 8.57
C ALA A 215 -0.04 6.11 9.93
N LYS A 216 -0.85 6.13 11.01
CA LYS A 216 -0.37 6.43 12.37
C LYS A 216 0.66 5.42 12.92
N LYS A 217 0.69 4.19 12.39
CA LYS A 217 1.69 3.18 12.78
C LYS A 217 3.12 3.60 12.42
N ALA A 218 3.29 4.47 11.43
CA ALA A 218 4.58 5.07 11.10
C ALA A 218 5.21 5.81 12.29
N PHE A 219 4.39 6.24 13.26
CA PHE A 219 4.80 7.03 14.42
C PHE A 219 4.83 6.23 15.73
N GLU A 220 4.58 4.92 15.67
CA GLU A 220 4.78 4.03 16.82
C GLU A 220 6.28 3.94 17.13
N ALA A 221 6.64 3.86 18.41
CA ALA A 221 8.03 3.95 18.87
C ALA A 221 8.96 2.88 18.24
N GLU A 222 8.41 1.74 17.81
CA GLU A 222 9.15 0.67 17.13
C GLU A 222 9.45 0.97 15.65
N ASN A 223 8.70 1.88 15.03
CA ASN A 223 8.80 2.20 13.60
C ASN A 223 9.54 3.53 13.33
N VAL A 224 9.59 4.44 14.32
CA VAL A 224 10.27 5.73 14.18
C VAL A 224 11.77 5.57 14.38
N LYS A 225 12.56 6.06 13.42
CA LYS A 225 14.01 6.21 13.56
C LYS A 225 14.34 7.62 14.05
N PRO A 226 15.19 7.77 15.09
CA PRO A 226 15.64 9.09 15.52
C PRO A 226 16.63 9.67 14.51
N ASP A 227 16.58 11.00 14.31
CA ASP A 227 17.56 11.75 13.51
C ASP A 227 18.93 11.84 14.22
N THR A 228 19.61 10.71 14.33
CA THR A 228 20.82 10.54 15.16
C THR A 228 21.99 11.41 14.69
N ASN A 229 22.05 11.72 13.39
CA ASN A 229 23.09 12.55 12.80
C ASN A 229 22.67 14.04 12.68
N HIS A 230 21.48 14.39 13.16
CA HIS A 230 20.88 15.72 12.98
C HIS A 230 20.78 16.15 11.50
N GLU A 231 20.67 15.20 10.57
CA GLU A 231 20.61 15.50 9.13
C GLU A 231 19.33 16.24 8.77
N LEU A 232 18.20 15.87 9.38
CA LEU A 232 16.92 16.55 9.15
C LEU A 232 16.87 17.91 9.85
N ALA A 233 17.39 17.97 11.08
CA ALA A 233 17.48 19.24 11.81
C ALA A 233 18.35 20.26 11.05
N ASN A 234 19.52 19.85 10.56
CA ASN A 234 20.41 20.71 9.76
C ASN A 234 19.74 21.14 8.45
N LEU A 235 19.08 20.22 7.74
CA LEU A 235 18.37 20.54 6.50
C LEU A 235 17.26 21.57 6.73
N HIS A 236 16.53 21.46 7.85
CA HIS A 236 15.53 22.44 8.23
C HIS A 236 16.12 23.83 8.52
N GLU A 237 17.30 23.90 9.17
CA GLU A 237 18.00 25.17 9.42
C GLU A 237 18.48 25.87 8.14
N GLU A 238 18.77 25.10 7.08
CA GLU A 238 19.13 25.64 5.76
C GLU A 238 17.95 26.32 5.04
N ILE A 239 16.70 26.06 5.46
CA ILE A 239 15.52 26.67 4.87
C ILE A 239 15.45 28.15 5.25
N HIS A 240 15.75 29.01 4.28
CA HIS A 240 15.72 30.46 4.46
C HIS A 240 14.47 31.09 3.83
N MET A 241 13.46 31.38 4.66
CA MET A 241 12.26 32.12 4.23
C MET A 241 12.48 33.65 4.12
N LYS A 242 13.72 34.13 4.35
CA LYS A 242 14.05 35.56 4.25
C LYS A 242 14.19 35.97 2.78
N GLY A 243 13.53 37.07 2.40
CA GLY A 243 13.65 37.64 1.05
C GLY A 243 12.66 37.08 0.02
N LEU A 244 11.69 36.26 0.45
CA LEU A 244 10.55 35.91 -0.39
C LEU A 244 9.73 37.17 -0.71
N ALA A 245 9.35 37.34 -1.97
CA ALA A 245 8.43 38.40 -2.36
C ALA A 245 7.05 38.18 -1.73
N ASN A 246 6.26 39.25 -1.59
CA ASN A 246 4.86 39.11 -1.16
C ASN A 246 4.12 38.15 -2.11
N ASN A 247 3.41 37.17 -1.54
CA ASN A 247 2.72 36.09 -2.26
C ASN A 247 3.64 35.13 -3.03
N GLN A 248 4.94 35.12 -2.76
CA GLN A 248 5.82 34.09 -3.31
C GLN A 248 5.67 32.82 -2.50
N TRP A 249 5.17 31.78 -3.17
CA TRP A 249 5.17 30.43 -2.65
C TRP A 249 6.57 29.86 -2.86
N TRP A 250 7.05 29.11 -1.88
CA TRP A 250 8.30 28.36 -1.98
C TRP A 250 7.97 26.88 -1.80
N TRP A 251 8.57 26.07 -2.64
CA TRP A 251 8.67 24.62 -2.53
C TRP A 251 10.10 24.29 -3.02
N ASP A 252 10.71 23.25 -2.47
CA ASP A 252 12.04 22.81 -2.93
C ASP A 252 11.98 22.13 -4.31
#